data_AF-A0A444X2D0-F1
#
_entry.id   AF-A0A444X2D0-F1
#
_cell.length_a   1.000
_cell.length_b   1.000
_cell.length_c   1.000
_cell.angle_alpha   90.00
_cell.angle_beta   90.00
_cell.angle_gamma   90.00
#
_symmetry.space_group_name_H-M   'P 1'
#
loop_
_entity.id
_entity.type
_entity.pdbx_description
1 polymer ?
#
loop_
_entity_poly.entity_id
_entity_poly.type
_entity_poly.pdbx_seq_one_letter_code
_entity_poly.pdbx_strand_id
1 'polypeptide(L)'
;MFCSVSTSVATCCVYCQLCVLYQYQEAQLLSKVMGRLFVINLEGKIYSCKHCRTHLAISEDIISKAFHSRHGKAYLFNKVVNVSVGEKEERTMITGLHTVADIFCVGCGSILGWKYEIAHEKNQKYKEGKSVLERYKISGPDGSNYWITHEAHAGGSDADDA
;
A
#
# COMPACT_ATOMS: atom_id res chain seq x y z
N MET A 1 19.57 40.78 -3.40
CA MET A 1 20.84 41.41 -3.80
C MET A 1 21.46 40.57 -4.89
N PHE A 2 21.36 41.10 -6.11
CA PHE A 2 22.09 40.80 -7.35
C PHE A 2 22.58 39.37 -7.63
N CYS A 3 21.85 38.75 -8.56
CA CYS A 3 22.40 37.80 -9.51
C CYS A 3 23.38 38.55 -10.44
N SER A 4 24.69 38.35 -10.26
CA SER A 4 25.72 38.77 -11.21
C SER A 4 26.26 37.53 -11.91
N VAL A 5 25.86 37.36 -13.16
CA VAL A 5 26.43 36.39 -14.11
C VAL A 5 27.87 36.76 -14.41
N SER A 6 28.81 35.91 -13.98
CA SER A 6 29.91 35.40 -14.82
C SER A 6 31.03 34.88 -13.91
N THR A 7 31.10 33.56 -13.75
CA THR A 7 32.36 32.79 -13.71
C THR A 7 32.04 31.29 -13.63
N SER A 8 32.27 30.63 -14.76
CA SER A 8 32.41 29.19 -14.94
C SER A 8 31.16 28.32 -14.71
N VAL A 9 30.73 27.67 -15.80
CA VAL A 9 29.76 26.57 -15.82
C VAL A 9 30.18 25.43 -14.86
N ALA A 10 31.47 25.35 -14.52
CA ALA A 10 31.98 24.38 -13.56
C ALA A 10 31.51 24.67 -12.12
N THR A 11 31.48 25.93 -11.66
CA THR A 11 31.19 26.29 -10.25
C THR A 11 29.74 26.01 -9.86
N CYS A 12 28.80 26.19 -10.81
CA CYS A 12 27.40 25.83 -10.62
C CYS A 12 27.20 24.30 -10.56
N CYS A 13 28.00 23.56 -11.31
CA CYS A 13 27.99 22.09 -11.31
C CYS A 13 28.50 21.52 -9.97
N VAL A 14 29.57 22.11 -9.41
CA VAL A 14 30.09 21.67 -8.10
C VAL A 14 29.11 21.99 -6.97
N TYR A 15 28.45 23.16 -6.99
CA TYR A 15 27.41 23.49 -6.00
C TYR A 15 26.20 22.55 -6.09
N CYS A 16 25.79 22.17 -7.30
CA CYS A 16 24.71 21.19 -7.51
C CYS A 16 25.10 19.79 -7.02
N GLN A 17 26.33 19.34 -7.32
CA GLN A 17 26.85 18.05 -6.85
C GLN A 17 27.03 18.03 -5.33
N LEU A 18 27.51 19.11 -4.73
CA LEU A 18 27.62 19.23 -3.27
C LEU A 18 26.24 19.27 -2.62
N CYS A 19 25.24 19.90 -3.23
CA CYS A 19 23.86 19.91 -2.73
C CYS A 19 23.22 18.51 -2.80
N VAL A 20 23.42 17.78 -3.91
CA VAL A 20 22.97 16.38 -4.06
C VAL A 20 23.68 15.45 -3.07
N LEU A 21 24.98 15.62 -2.85
CA LEU A 21 25.74 14.85 -1.86
C LEU A 21 25.35 15.22 -0.43
N TYR A 22 25.04 16.47 -0.14
CA TYR A 22 24.57 16.92 1.18
C TYR A 22 23.16 16.40 1.48
N GLN A 23 22.25 16.43 0.50
CA GLN A 23 20.93 15.80 0.59
C GLN A 23 21.04 14.27 0.75
N TYR A 24 22.00 13.64 0.06
CA TYR A 24 22.28 12.22 0.22
C TYR A 24 22.88 11.90 1.60
N GLN A 25 23.76 12.76 2.13
CA GLN A 25 24.31 12.63 3.48
C GLN A 25 23.25 12.87 4.56
N GLU A 26 22.33 13.82 4.40
CA GLU A 26 21.17 14.01 5.29
C GLU A 26 20.24 12.78 5.26
N ALA A 27 19.96 12.24 4.07
CA ALA A 27 19.19 10.99 3.91
C ALA A 27 19.92 9.78 4.54
N GLN A 28 21.25 9.73 4.45
CA GLN A 28 22.07 8.71 5.12
C GLN A 28 22.13 8.90 6.64
N LEU A 29 22.12 10.13 7.14
CA LEU A 29 22.12 10.42 8.57
C LEU A 29 20.74 10.12 9.21
N LEU A 30 19.65 10.42 8.49
CA LEU A 30 18.28 10.01 8.85
C LEU A 30 18.11 8.49 8.83
N SER A 31 18.76 7.76 7.91
CA SER A 31 18.76 6.28 7.94
C SER A 31 19.70 5.68 9.00
N LYS A 32 20.62 6.45 9.58
CA LYS A 32 21.53 6.00 10.65
C LYS A 32 20.87 5.96 12.04
N VAL A 33 19.67 6.54 12.19
CA VAL A 33 18.83 6.45 13.40
C VAL A 33 17.70 5.42 13.20
N MET A 34 17.91 4.39 12.38
CA MET A 34 16.97 3.27 12.29
C MET A 34 17.05 2.44 13.57
N GLY A 35 16.09 2.67 14.48
CA GLY A 35 15.87 1.83 15.65
C GLY A 35 15.63 0.36 15.27
N ARG A 36 15.69 -0.54 16.25
CA ARG A 36 15.43 -1.97 16.01
C ARG A 36 14.00 -2.16 15.48
N LEU A 37 13.88 -2.77 14.30
CA LEU A 37 12.60 -3.12 13.71
C LEU A 37 11.95 -4.25 14.52
N PHE A 38 10.81 -3.98 15.14
CA PHE A 38 10.00 -5.00 15.79
C PHE A 38 9.01 -5.58 14.78
N VAL A 39 9.17 -6.88 14.47
CA VAL A 39 8.29 -7.63 13.57
C VAL A 39 7.58 -8.73 14.35
N ILE A 40 6.26 -8.80 14.20
CA ILE A 40 5.40 -9.84 14.77
C ILE A 40 5.42 -11.05 13.84
N ASN A 41 5.79 -12.22 14.35
CA ASN A 41 5.67 -13.47 13.62
C ASN A 41 4.30 -14.10 13.90
N LEU A 42 3.50 -14.21 12.85
CA LEU A 42 2.20 -14.90 12.87
C LEU A 42 2.37 -16.42 12.66
N GLU A 43 1.39 -17.19 13.12
CA GLU A 43 1.28 -18.64 12.94
C GLU A 43 0.06 -19.00 12.07
N GLY A 44 0.06 -20.19 11.45
CA GLY A 44 -1.06 -20.69 10.64
C GLY A 44 -1.03 -20.27 9.16
N LYS A 45 -2.21 -20.03 8.58
CA LYS A 45 -2.38 -19.68 7.16
C LYS A 45 -2.15 -18.18 6.95
N ILE A 46 -0.88 -17.82 6.71
CA ILE A 46 -0.42 -16.43 6.68
C ILE A 46 -0.43 -15.82 5.28
N TYR A 47 -0.84 -14.56 5.20
CA TYR A 47 -0.59 -13.67 4.10
C TYR A 47 0.65 -12.82 4.39
N SER A 48 1.56 -12.75 3.42
CA SER A 48 2.83 -12.05 3.57
C SER A 48 3.02 -10.99 2.49
N CYS A 49 3.86 -9.99 2.76
CA CYS A 49 4.30 -9.03 1.75
C CYS A 49 4.95 -9.78 0.58
N LYS A 50 4.53 -9.48 -0.65
CA LYS A 50 5.09 -10.13 -1.84
C LYS A 50 6.57 -9.79 -2.08
N HIS A 51 7.01 -8.61 -1.62
CA HIS A 51 8.37 -8.12 -1.84
C HIS A 51 9.39 -8.69 -0.83
N CYS A 52 9.10 -8.64 0.47
CA CYS A 52 10.05 -9.01 1.52
C CYS A 52 9.58 -10.17 2.42
N ARG A 53 8.41 -10.76 2.13
CA ARG A 53 7.85 -11.91 2.86
C ARG A 53 7.47 -11.65 4.32
N THR A 54 7.54 -10.41 4.81
CA THR A 54 7.03 -10.01 6.13
C THR A 54 5.56 -10.44 6.31
N HIS A 55 5.23 -11.06 7.44
CA HIS A 55 3.87 -11.53 7.74
C HIS A 55 2.94 -10.32 7.92
N LEU A 56 1.76 -10.36 7.32
CA LEU A 56 0.82 -9.22 7.34
C LEU A 56 -0.50 -9.58 8.01
N ALA A 57 -1.07 -10.75 7.72
CA ALA A 57 -2.35 -11.16 8.27
C ALA A 57 -2.49 -12.68 8.22
N ILE A 58 -3.48 -13.22 8.92
CA ILE A 58 -3.89 -14.63 8.82
C ILE A 58 -5.20 -14.75 8.04
N SER A 59 -5.47 -15.93 7.46
CA SER A 59 -6.69 -16.16 6.68
C SER A 59 -7.98 -16.02 7.49
N GLU A 60 -7.92 -16.29 8.80
CA GLU A 60 -9.05 -16.18 9.72
C GLU A 60 -9.50 -14.73 9.93
N ASP A 61 -8.59 -13.77 9.74
CA ASP A 61 -8.91 -12.34 9.81
C ASP A 61 -9.56 -11.80 8.52
N ILE A 62 -9.74 -12.62 7.47
CA ILE A 62 -10.43 -12.18 6.25
C ILE A 62 -11.92 -12.03 6.54
N ILE A 63 -12.42 -10.82 6.35
CA ILE A 63 -13.85 -10.51 6.45
C ILE A 63 -14.53 -10.66 5.10
N SER A 64 -13.87 -10.19 4.03
CA SER A 64 -14.44 -10.31 2.69
C SER A 64 -13.37 -10.46 1.64
N LYS A 65 -13.61 -11.43 0.75
CA LYS A 65 -12.80 -11.64 -0.45
C LYS A 65 -13.28 -10.83 -1.64
N ALA A 66 -14.49 -10.25 -1.61
CA ALA A 66 -15.10 -9.60 -2.78
C ALA A 66 -14.75 -8.10 -2.91
N PHE A 67 -13.70 -7.63 -2.23
CA PHE A 67 -13.29 -6.22 -2.29
C PHE A 67 -12.50 -5.91 -3.56
N HIS A 68 -12.64 -4.67 -4.01
CA HIS A 68 -11.92 -4.13 -5.16
C HIS A 68 -11.26 -2.81 -4.76
N SER A 69 -10.03 -2.63 -5.21
CA SER A 69 -9.27 -1.39 -5.17
C SER A 69 -9.20 -0.81 -6.59
N ARG A 70 -8.65 0.40 -6.73
CA ARG A 70 -8.35 1.00 -8.04
C ARG A 70 -7.47 0.10 -8.91
N HIS A 71 -6.64 -0.72 -8.29
CA HIS A 71 -5.69 -1.62 -8.95
C HIS A 71 -6.19 -3.07 -9.09
N GLY A 72 -7.48 -3.31 -8.86
CA GLY A 72 -8.12 -4.63 -9.06
C GLY A 72 -8.55 -5.30 -7.76
N LYS A 73 -8.48 -6.63 -7.70
CA LYS A 73 -9.01 -7.42 -6.57
C LYS A 73 -8.21 -7.18 -5.27
N ALA A 74 -8.93 -7.07 -4.17
CA ALA A 74 -8.40 -6.87 -2.83
C ALA A 74 -9.11 -7.77 -1.80
N TYR A 75 -8.58 -7.79 -0.58
CA TYR A 75 -9.18 -8.46 0.57
C TYR A 75 -9.40 -7.45 1.69
N LEU A 76 -10.55 -7.53 2.36
CA LEU A 76 -10.80 -6.82 3.59
C LEU A 76 -10.43 -7.72 4.77
N PHE A 77 -9.48 -7.25 5.59
CA PHE A 77 -9.01 -7.91 6.79
C PHE A 77 -9.47 -7.16 8.04
N ASN A 78 -9.83 -7.93 9.07
CA ASN A 78 -10.12 -7.42 10.40
C ASN A 78 -8.86 -6.84 11.06
N LYS A 79 -7.76 -7.57 10.97
CA LYS A 79 -6.47 -7.21 11.57
C LYS A 79 -5.34 -7.41 10.58
N VAL A 80 -4.41 -6.45 10.55
CA VAL A 80 -3.16 -6.50 9.80
C VAL A 80 -2.04 -6.04 10.72
N VAL A 81 -0.92 -6.75 10.71
CA VAL A 81 0.27 -6.48 11.53
C VAL A 81 1.46 -6.12 10.64
N ASN A 82 2.53 -5.62 11.25
CA ASN A 82 3.77 -5.27 10.54
C ASN A 82 3.54 -4.27 9.40
N VAL A 83 2.65 -3.31 9.65
CA VAL A 83 2.37 -2.18 8.77
C VAL A 83 2.57 -0.86 9.50
N SER A 84 3.05 0.14 8.78
CA SER A 84 2.96 1.54 9.18
C SER A 84 1.77 2.19 8.48
N VAL A 85 1.18 3.19 9.11
CA VAL A 85 0.00 3.91 8.62
C VAL A 85 0.43 5.30 8.18
N GLY A 86 0.03 5.70 6.98
CA GLY A 86 0.30 7.01 6.43
C GLY A 86 -0.65 8.09 6.96
N GLU A 87 -0.67 9.22 6.27
CA GLU A 87 -1.58 10.32 6.57
C GLU A 87 -3.04 9.95 6.26
N LYS A 88 -3.95 10.57 7.01
CA LYS A 88 -5.38 10.38 6.82
C LYS A 88 -5.88 11.28 5.70
N GLU A 89 -6.65 10.69 4.79
CA GLU A 89 -7.21 11.37 3.64
C GLU A 89 -8.70 11.03 3.51
N GLU A 90 -9.50 12.00 3.09
CA GLU A 90 -10.88 11.77 2.71
C GLU A 90 -10.96 11.27 1.26
N ARG A 91 -11.65 10.14 1.05
CA ARG A 91 -11.86 9.54 -0.27
C ARG A 91 -13.34 9.25 -0.48
N THR A 92 -13.91 9.79 -1.56
CA THR A 92 -15.25 9.44 -2.03
C THR A 92 -15.18 8.11 -2.78
N MET A 93 -15.97 7.13 -2.33
CA MET A 93 -16.07 5.80 -2.93
C MET A 93 -17.54 5.53 -3.33
N ILE A 94 -17.79 4.43 -4.04
CA ILE A 94 -19.15 4.02 -4.43
C ILE A 94 -20.08 3.91 -3.21
N THR A 95 -19.55 3.51 -2.05
CA THR A 95 -20.30 3.36 -0.80
C THR A 95 -20.29 4.62 0.07
N GLY A 96 -19.97 5.79 -0.48
CA GLY A 96 -19.94 7.07 0.24
C GLY A 96 -18.56 7.58 0.62
N LEU A 97 -18.53 8.65 1.43
CA LEU A 97 -17.33 9.32 1.91
C LEU A 97 -16.68 8.54 3.07
N HIS A 98 -15.37 8.35 3.00
CA HIS A 98 -14.57 7.68 4.02
C HIS A 98 -13.29 8.46 4.31
N THR A 99 -12.87 8.51 5.57
CA THR A 99 -11.47 8.83 5.92
C THR A 99 -10.68 7.54 5.93
N VAL A 100 -9.60 7.49 5.15
CA VAL A 100 -8.73 6.33 5.04
C VAL A 100 -7.27 6.73 5.18
N ALA A 101 -6.40 5.75 5.44
CA ALA A 101 -4.96 5.97 5.46
C ALA A 101 -4.25 4.83 4.73
N ASP A 102 -3.28 5.14 3.89
CA ASP A 102 -2.48 4.11 3.22
C ASP A 102 -1.64 3.33 4.23
N ILE A 103 -1.40 2.05 3.95
CA ILE A 103 -0.60 1.18 4.81
C ILE A 103 0.60 0.61 4.05
N PHE A 104 1.75 0.66 4.72
CA PHE A 104 3.05 0.32 4.15
C PHE A 104 3.67 -0.81 4.94
N CYS A 105 4.32 -1.75 4.24
CA CYS A 105 5.04 -2.83 4.91
C CYS A 105 6.21 -2.26 5.73
N VAL A 106 6.30 -2.62 7.02
CA VAL A 106 7.44 -2.17 7.86
C VAL A 106 8.77 -2.78 7.44
N GLY A 107 8.76 -3.92 6.72
CA GLY A 107 9.97 -4.60 6.29
C GLY A 107 10.65 -3.98 5.07
N CYS A 108 9.88 -3.45 4.11
CA CYS A 108 10.42 -2.91 2.85
C CYS A 108 9.84 -1.56 2.42
N GLY A 109 8.90 -0.99 3.16
CA GLY A 109 8.25 0.28 2.85
C GLY A 109 7.25 0.22 1.68
N SER A 110 7.04 -0.92 1.03
CA SER A 110 6.11 -1.00 -0.10
C SER A 110 4.66 -0.73 0.33
N ILE A 111 3.90 0.01 -0.47
CA ILE A 111 2.44 0.17 -0.30
C ILE A 111 1.76 -1.20 -0.48
N LEU A 112 0.91 -1.55 0.49
CA LEU A 112 0.14 -2.80 0.50
C LEU A 112 -1.36 -2.60 0.25
N GLY A 113 -1.86 -1.41 0.56
CA GLY A 113 -3.27 -1.05 0.50
C GLY A 113 -3.57 0.10 1.45
N TRP A 114 -4.72 0.05 2.13
CA TRP A 114 -5.18 1.15 2.97
C TRP A 114 -6.12 0.66 4.09
N LYS A 115 -6.30 1.48 5.12
CA LYS A 115 -7.15 1.21 6.28
C LYS A 115 -8.29 2.23 6.35
N TYR A 116 -9.48 1.76 6.70
CA TYR A 116 -10.60 2.63 7.03
C TYR A 116 -10.43 3.19 8.44
N GLU A 117 -10.36 4.51 8.54
CA GLU A 117 -10.32 5.22 9.81
C GLU A 117 -11.72 5.64 10.24
N ILE A 118 -12.48 6.24 9.32
CA ILE A 118 -13.84 6.72 9.56
C ILE A 118 -14.71 6.42 8.33
N ALA A 119 -15.93 5.95 8.55
CA ALA A 119 -16.98 5.85 7.55
C ALA A 119 -18.13 6.79 7.94
N HIS A 120 -18.53 7.70 7.05
CA HIS A 120 -19.56 8.68 7.38
C HIS A 120 -20.98 8.10 7.34
N GLU A 121 -21.20 7.07 6.52
CA GLU A 121 -22.48 6.38 6.45
C GLU A 121 -22.61 5.28 7.52
N LYS A 122 -23.76 5.23 8.18
CA LYS A 122 -24.03 4.27 9.29
C LYS A 122 -23.89 2.81 8.86
N ASN A 123 -24.34 2.46 7.65
CA ASN A 123 -24.25 1.12 7.09
C ASN A 123 -22.81 0.72 6.70
N GLN A 124 -21.87 1.67 6.64
CA GLN A 124 -20.46 1.42 6.35
C GLN A 124 -19.59 1.39 7.61
N LYS A 125 -20.14 1.66 8.80
CA LYS A 125 -19.39 1.65 10.08
C LYS A 125 -18.68 0.33 10.36
N TYR A 126 -19.21 -0.79 9.83
CA TYR A 126 -18.53 -2.08 9.95
C TYR A 126 -17.14 -2.08 9.30
N LYS A 127 -16.77 -1.14 8.43
CA LYS A 127 -15.45 -1.05 7.80
C LYS A 127 -14.40 -0.38 8.69
N GLU A 128 -14.81 0.45 9.64
CA GLU A 128 -13.88 1.21 10.48
C GLU A 128 -12.90 0.27 11.22
N GLY A 129 -11.63 0.68 11.25
CA GLY A 129 -10.52 -0.09 11.82
C GLY A 129 -9.96 -1.20 10.91
N LYS A 130 -10.67 -1.57 9.83
CA LYS A 130 -10.31 -2.70 8.96
C LYS A 130 -9.42 -2.24 7.81
N SER A 131 -8.64 -3.18 7.30
CA SER A 131 -7.62 -2.92 6.29
C SER A 131 -7.92 -3.64 4.99
N VAL A 132 -7.79 -2.93 3.89
CA VAL A 132 -7.85 -3.48 2.53
C VAL A 132 -6.43 -3.73 2.07
N LEU A 133 -6.11 -5.00 1.77
CA LEU A 133 -4.83 -5.37 1.15
C LEU A 133 -5.04 -5.79 -0.30
N GLU A 134 -4.24 -5.24 -1.18
CA GLU A 134 -4.32 -5.53 -2.61
C GLU A 134 -3.68 -6.89 -2.92
N ARG A 135 -4.41 -7.75 -3.65
CA ARG A 135 -3.99 -9.14 -3.82
C ARG A 135 -2.66 -9.28 -4.57
N TYR A 136 -2.35 -8.35 -5.47
CA TYR A 136 -1.11 -8.38 -6.23
C TYR A 136 0.11 -7.93 -5.41
N LYS A 137 -0.10 -7.30 -4.24
CA LYS A 137 0.94 -6.84 -3.30
C LYS A 137 1.27 -7.87 -2.21
N ILE A 138 0.44 -8.90 -2.06
CA ILE A 138 0.58 -9.92 -1.02
C ILE A 138 0.72 -11.33 -1.63
N SER A 139 1.34 -12.23 -0.88
CA SER A 139 1.40 -13.66 -1.18
C SER A 139 0.49 -14.41 -0.22
N GLY A 140 -0.31 -15.35 -0.74
CA GLY A 140 -1.18 -16.20 0.08
C GLY A 140 -0.41 -17.33 0.80
N PRO A 141 -1.07 -18.00 1.76
CA PRO A 141 -0.48 -19.08 2.56
C PRO A 141 -0.04 -20.27 1.71
N ASP A 142 -0.76 -20.57 0.64
CA ASP A 142 -0.51 -21.73 -0.22
C ASP A 142 0.54 -21.44 -1.32
N GLY A 143 1.22 -20.28 -1.26
CA GLY A 143 2.12 -19.83 -2.33
C GLY A 143 1.40 -19.49 -3.64
N SER A 144 0.07 -19.55 -3.68
CA SER A 144 -0.72 -19.19 -4.85
C SER A 144 -0.55 -17.71 -5.17
N ASN A 145 0.12 -17.43 -6.28
CA ASN A 145 -0.04 -16.17 -6.98
C ASN A 145 -1.47 -16.18 -7.52
N TYR A 146 -2.38 -15.40 -6.94
CA TYR A 146 -3.72 -15.19 -7.49
C TYR A 146 -3.59 -14.35 -8.78
N TRP A 147 -2.98 -14.91 -9.81
CA TRP A 147 -2.81 -14.28 -11.10
C TRP A 147 -4.19 -14.17 -11.76
N ILE A 148 -4.49 -12.92 -12.12
CA ILE A 148 -5.28 -12.43 -13.26
C ILE A 148 -5.96 -13.57 -14.05
N THR A 149 -7.22 -13.87 -13.74
CA THR A 149 -8.13 -14.34 -14.79
C THR A 149 -8.28 -13.17 -15.74
N HIS A 150 -7.51 -13.19 -16.83
CA HIS A 150 -7.73 -12.28 -17.94
C HIS A 150 -9.16 -12.49 -18.42
N GLU A 151 -9.89 -11.39 -18.57
CA GLU A 151 -11.12 -11.35 -19.32
C GLU A 151 -10.84 -11.88 -20.74
N ALA A 152 -11.36 -13.06 -21.04
CA ALA A 152 -11.55 -13.55 -22.39
C ALA A 152 -12.68 -14.59 -22.35
N HIS A 153 -13.91 -14.12 -22.25
CA HIS A 153 -15.02 -14.63 -23.05
C HIS A 153 -15.95 -13.44 -23.33
N ALA A 154 -15.62 -12.74 -24.40
CA ALA A 154 -16.62 -12.07 -25.22
C ALA A 154 -17.58 -13.14 -25.75
N GLY A 155 -18.88 -12.85 -25.73
CA GLY A 155 -19.90 -13.76 -26.25
C GLY A 155 -21.24 -13.56 -25.56
N GLY A 156 -21.80 -12.35 -25.68
CA GLY A 156 -23.24 -12.21 -25.59
C GLY A 156 -23.87 -13.01 -26.73
N SER A 157 -24.76 -13.91 -26.38
CA SER A 157 -25.78 -14.41 -27.29
C SER A 157 -26.98 -14.72 -26.42
N ASP A 158 -27.81 -13.68 -26.26
CA ASP A 158 -29.21 -13.84 -25.91
C ASP A 158 -29.84 -14.73 -26.99
N ALA A 159 -30.39 -15.87 -26.56
CA ALA A 159 -31.37 -16.60 -27.34
C ALA A 159 -32.49 -16.94 -26.36
N ASP A 160 -33.37 -15.96 -26.15
CA ASP A 160 -34.68 -16.18 -25.55
C ASP A 160 -35.65 -16.72 -26.62
N ASP A 161 -36.29 -17.79 -26.21
CA ASP A 161 -37.51 -18.47 -26.65
C ASP A 161 -38.46 -17.77 -27.66
N ALA A 162 -38.88 -18.57 -28.65
CA ALA A 162 -40.25 -18.63 -29.16
C ALA A 162 -40.60 -20.08 -29.57
#